data_AF-A0A7Y4II98-F1
#
_entry.id   AF-A0A7Y4II98-F1
#
_cell.length_a   1.000
_cell.length_b   1.000
_cell.length_c   1.000
_cell.angle_alpha   90.00
_cell.angle_beta   90.00
_cell.angle_gamma   90.00
#
_symmetry.space_group_name_H-M   'P 1'
#
loop_
_entity.id
_entity.type
_entity.pdbx_description
1 polymer ?
#
loop_
_entity_poly.entity_id
_entity_poly.type
_entity_poly.pdbx_seq_one_letter_code
_entity_poly.pdbx_strand_id
1 'polypeptide(L)' 'MATPQDLLGAMAALGGGSGAAHGKVGRNEPCPCGSGRKFKRCHGSGG' A
#
# COMPACT_ATOMS: atom_id res chain seq x y z
N MET A 1 0.87 26.73 31.91
CA MET A 1 -0.20 25.73 32.04
C MET A 1 -0.55 25.13 30.67
N ALA A 2 0.45 24.66 29.92
CA ALA A 2 0.23 23.85 28.72
C ALA A 2 -0.11 22.43 29.19
N THR A 3 -1.24 21.92 28.74
CA THR A 3 -1.81 20.65 29.21
C THR A 3 -1.01 19.47 28.65
N PRO A 4 -0.93 18.33 29.35
CA PRO A 4 -0.17 17.15 28.92
C PRO A 4 -0.67 16.52 27.61
N GLN A 5 -1.82 16.96 27.11
CA GLN A 5 -2.40 16.52 25.84
C GLN A 5 -1.78 17.15 24.57
N ASP A 6 -1.00 18.24 24.67
CA ASP A 6 -0.30 18.79 23.49
C ASP A 6 0.96 17.98 23.09
N LEU A 7 1.57 17.24 24.03
CA LEU A 7 2.75 16.43 23.72
C LEU A 7 2.37 15.13 22.99
N LEU A 8 1.25 14.49 23.33
CA LEU A 8 0.81 13.26 22.65
C LEU A 8 0.32 13.50 21.21
N GLY A 9 -0.14 14.72 20.90
CA GLY A 9 -0.58 15.11 19.55
C GLY A 9 0.55 15.33 18.54
N ALA A 10 1.80 15.48 18.99
CA ALA A 10 2.93 15.90 18.15
C ALA A 10 3.57 14.77 17.29
N MET A 11 3.17 13.49 17.44
CA MET A 11 3.80 12.38 16.69
C MET A 11 2.83 11.55 15.81
N ALA A 12 1.53 11.82 15.83
CA ALA A 12 0.57 11.10 14.98
C ALA A 12 0.59 11.54 13.49
N ALA A 13 1.19 12.71 13.19
CA ALA A 13 1.25 13.26 11.83
C ALA A 13 2.33 12.62 10.92
N LEU A 14 3.12 11.67 11.44
CA LEU A 14 4.09 10.90 10.64
C LEU A 14 3.45 9.69 9.94
N GLY A 15 2.14 9.47 10.15
CA GLY A 15 1.34 8.42 9.53
C GLY A 15 0.97 8.71 8.08
N GLY A 16 1.97 9.01 7.24
CA GLY A 16 1.86 8.95 5.79
C GLY A 16 1.81 7.49 5.35
N GLY A 17 0.69 6.82 5.65
CA GLY A 17 0.40 5.52 5.10
C GLY A 17 0.46 5.61 3.59
N SER A 18 1.47 4.98 3.00
CA SER A 18 1.47 4.52 1.62
C SER A 18 0.28 3.59 1.45
N GLY A 19 -0.91 4.18 1.35
CA GLY A 19 -2.06 3.64 0.66
C GLY A 19 -1.63 3.56 -0.79
N ALA A 20 -0.76 2.58 -1.09
CA ALA A 20 -0.70 1.99 -2.40
C ALA A 20 -2.11 1.48 -2.63
N ALA A 21 -2.92 2.37 -3.21
CA ALA A 21 -4.10 2.02 -3.94
C ALA A 21 -3.61 0.95 -4.91
N HIS A 22 -3.75 -0.31 -4.51
CA HIS A 22 -3.65 -1.44 -5.40
C HIS A 22 -4.91 -1.37 -6.26
N GLY A 23 -4.97 -0.31 -7.08
CA GLY A 23 -5.86 -0.19 -8.21
C GLY A 23 -5.63 -1.47 -8.97
N LYS A 24 -6.68 -2.30 -9.00
CA LYS A 24 -6.70 -3.68 -9.46
C LYS A 24 -5.66 -3.87 -10.56
N VAL A 25 -4.52 -4.49 -10.23
CA VAL A 25 -3.43 -4.65 -11.21
C VAL A 25 -4.00 -5.27 -12.47
N GLY A 26 -3.76 -4.62 -13.61
CA GLY A 26 -4.31 -5.07 -14.87
C GLY A 26 -3.88 -6.49 -15.15
N ARG A 27 -4.80 -7.36 -15.58
CA ARG A 27 -4.50 -8.78 -15.91
C ARG A 27 -3.30 -8.91 -16.88
N ASN A 28 -3.04 -7.92 -17.73
CA ASN A 28 -1.92 -7.95 -18.69
C ASN A 28 -0.64 -7.24 -18.18
N GLU A 29 -0.67 -6.56 -17.04
CA GLU A 29 0.47 -5.84 -16.45
C GLU A 29 1.50 -6.79 -15.83
N PRO A 30 2.75 -6.34 -15.60
CA PRO A 30 3.73 -7.13 -14.85
C PRO A 30 3.22 -7.49 -13.46
N CYS A 31 3.47 -8.72 -13.03
CA CYS A 31 3.00 -9.22 -11.75
C CYS A 31 3.76 -8.55 -10.61
N PRO A 32 3.08 -7.98 -9.59
CA PRO A 32 3.71 -7.23 -8.51
C PRO A 32 4.58 -8.10 -7.59
N CYS A 33 4.56 -9.42 -7.75
CA CYS A 33 5.44 -10.35 -7.06
C CYS A 33 6.89 -10.37 -7.60
N GLY A 34 7.21 -9.57 -8.63
CA GLY A 34 8.57 -9.49 -9.19
C GLY A 34 8.96 -10.64 -10.13
N SER A 35 8.04 -11.53 -10.51
CA SER A 35 8.38 -12.69 -11.36
C SER A 35 8.62 -12.38 -12.84
N GLY A 36 8.47 -11.12 -13.27
CA GLY A 36 8.56 -10.70 -14.68
C GLY A 36 7.44 -11.22 -15.59
N ARG A 37 6.55 -12.08 -15.07
CA ARG A 37 5.38 -12.61 -15.78
C ARG A 37 4.22 -11.61 -15.70
N LYS A 38 3.29 -11.69 -16.66
CA LYS A 38 2.04 -10.91 -16.62
C LYS A 38 1.18 -11.38 -15.45
N PHE A 39 0.43 -10.49 -14.81
CA PHE A 39 -0.41 -10.79 -13.66
C PHE A 39 -1.34 -11.98 -13.93
N LYS A 40 -2.05 -12.00 -15.06
CA LYS A 40 -2.94 -13.11 -15.48
C LYS A 40 -2.28 -14.47 -15.68
N ARG A 41 -0.94 -14.54 -15.71
CA ARG A 41 -0.13 -15.78 -15.86
C ARG A 41 0.63 -16.14 -14.58
N CYS A 42 0.34 -15.45 -13.48
CA CYS A 42 0.99 -15.61 -12.20
C CYS A 42 -0.09 -15.51 -11.10
N HIS A 43 -0.12 -14.44 -10.32
CA HIS A 43 -1.08 -14.29 -9.22
C HIS A 43 -2.51 -13.96 -9.67
N GLY A 44 -2.68 -13.58 -10.93
CA GLY A 44 -3.96 -13.41 -11.60
C GLY A 44 -4.40 -14.64 -12.41
N SER A 45 -3.77 -15.81 -12.21
CA SER A 45 -4.22 -17.11 -12.74
C SER A 45 -5.04 -17.88 -11.70
N GLY A 46 -5.84 -17.19 -10.89
CA GLY A 46 -6.92 -17.87 -10.16
C GLY A 46 -7.95 -18.34 -11.19
N GLY A 47 -8.21 -19.65 -11.22
CA GLY A 47 -9.40 -20.18 -11.87
C GLY A 47 -10.68 -19.56 -11.33
#